data_AF-A0A2E4PHT7-F1
#
_entry.id   AF-A0A2E4PHT7-F1
#
_cell.length_a   1.000
_cell.length_b   1.000
_cell.length_c   1.000
_cell.angle_alpha   90.00
_cell.angle_beta   90.00
_cell.angle_gamma   90.00
#
_symmetry.space_group_name_H-M   'P 1'
#
loop_
_entity.id
_entity.type
_entity.pdbx_description
1 polymer ?
#
loop_
_entity_poly.entity_id
_entity_poly.type
_entity_poly.pdbx_seq_one_letter_code
_entity_poly.pdbx_strand_id
1 'polypeptide(L)'
;MGGELTAAIKGGLRKSAKEVLEHTDELKKKLDNLVIEENNLKRKLTNDEIDDFFKHLDEVAGFKKAINQYRKIVYSKGLRGEANLTLKQKDEILEYAKKYNIDEKNIDFKDGISDHETGYSLMFGLDRLVINTDVMPGKFNTANSRLSWRAAIAHELEGHRLAALNNKTFFDSNLSGSQNNLLEEMQASIRASKHGKDLNKVDRLDLLDDALERFKSHKDILKGSKYENYNFEQITQLLWITKN
;
A
#
# COMPACT_ATOMS: atom_id res chain seq x y z
N MET A 1 -23.44 7.07 13.01
CA MET A 1 -21.97 7.07 13.14
C MET A 1 -21.39 5.65 13.05
N GLY A 2 -21.76 4.87 12.01
CA GLY A 2 -21.37 3.44 11.90
C GLY A 2 -20.54 3.08 10.67
N GLY A 3 -20.13 4.06 9.85
CA GLY A 3 -19.51 3.81 8.53
C GLY A 3 -17.99 3.73 8.50
N GLU A 4 -17.30 4.23 9.53
CA GLU A 4 -15.84 4.38 9.50
C GLU A 4 -15.08 3.20 10.12
N LEU A 5 -15.67 2.49 11.10
CA LEU A 5 -15.08 1.27 11.65
C LEU A 5 -15.04 0.12 10.61
N THR A 6 -16.01 0.10 9.69
CA THR A 6 -16.15 -0.97 8.69
C THR A 6 -15.12 -0.88 7.56
N ALA A 7 -14.60 0.32 7.26
CA ALA A 7 -13.66 0.53 6.15
C ALA A 7 -12.21 0.14 6.52
N ALA A 8 -11.79 0.41 7.77
CA ALA A 8 -10.46 0.07 8.27
C ALA A 8 -10.26 -1.44 8.42
N ILE A 9 -11.30 -2.14 8.88
CA ILE A 9 -11.33 -3.61 9.00
C ILE A 9 -11.27 -4.26 7.60
N LYS A 10 -12.00 -3.72 6.61
CA LYS A 10 -12.05 -4.23 5.22
C LYS A 10 -10.73 -4.10 4.43
N GLY A 11 -9.77 -3.29 4.88
CA GLY A 11 -8.46 -3.12 4.26
C GLY A 11 -7.47 -4.24 4.62
N GLY A 12 -7.42 -4.63 5.90
CA GLY A 12 -6.51 -5.67 6.41
C GLY A 12 -6.97 -7.10 6.08
N LEU A 13 -8.28 -7.33 5.99
CA LEU A 13 -8.88 -8.66 5.71
C LEU A 13 -8.49 -9.26 4.34
N ARG A 14 -7.97 -8.47 3.39
CA ARG A 14 -7.76 -8.90 1.99
C ARG A 14 -6.49 -9.71 1.76
N LYS A 15 -5.48 -9.61 2.64
CA LYS A 15 -4.27 -10.48 2.60
C LYS A 15 -4.48 -11.74 3.46
N SER A 16 -5.33 -11.66 4.50
CA SER A 16 -5.71 -12.79 5.35
C SER A 16 -6.74 -13.74 4.72
N ALA A 17 -7.62 -13.30 3.81
CA ALA A 17 -8.72 -14.13 3.27
C ALA A 17 -8.30 -15.53 2.76
N LYS A 18 -7.10 -15.68 2.16
CA LYS A 18 -6.61 -16.97 1.65
C LYS A 18 -6.10 -17.90 2.76
N GLU A 19 -5.32 -17.37 3.72
CA GLU A 19 -4.89 -18.10 4.92
C GLU A 19 -6.08 -18.38 5.88
N VAL A 20 -7.10 -17.52 5.87
CA VAL A 20 -8.35 -17.62 6.65
C VAL A 20 -9.27 -18.71 6.09
N LEU A 21 -9.36 -18.87 4.77
CA LEU A 21 -10.13 -19.97 4.15
C LEU A 21 -9.48 -21.36 4.37
N GLU A 22 -8.16 -21.44 4.57
CA GLU A 22 -7.48 -22.69 4.95
C GLU A 22 -7.83 -23.15 6.38
N HIS A 23 -8.31 -22.23 7.24
CA HIS A 23 -8.76 -22.48 8.62
C HIS A 23 -10.26 -22.19 8.81
N THR A 24 -11.08 -22.39 7.77
CA THR A 24 -12.51 -22.03 7.76
C THR A 24 -13.26 -22.55 9.00
N ASP A 25 -12.99 -23.77 9.43
CA ASP A 25 -13.66 -24.39 10.58
C ASP A 25 -13.30 -23.75 11.93
N GLU A 26 -12.05 -23.31 12.12
CA GLU A 26 -11.63 -22.60 13.34
C GLU A 26 -12.19 -21.18 13.39
N LEU A 27 -12.26 -20.51 12.23
CA LEU A 27 -12.84 -19.18 12.12
C LEU A 27 -14.34 -19.18 12.31
N LYS A 28 -15.04 -20.19 11.79
CA LYS A 28 -16.48 -20.38 12.03
C LYS A 28 -16.74 -20.54 13.53
N LYS A 29 -15.94 -21.36 14.23
CA LYS A 29 -15.99 -21.48 15.70
C LYS A 29 -15.70 -20.17 16.44
N LYS A 30 -14.76 -19.35 15.96
CA LYS A 30 -14.47 -18.04 16.58
C LYS A 30 -15.61 -17.04 16.35
N LEU A 31 -16.20 -17.01 15.16
CA LEU A 31 -17.34 -16.16 14.81
C LEU A 31 -18.62 -16.55 15.56
N ASP A 32 -18.89 -17.84 15.71
CA ASP A 32 -20.01 -18.37 16.50
C ASP A 32 -19.96 -17.99 18.00
N ASN A 33 -18.75 -17.71 18.47
CA ASN A 33 -18.48 -17.31 19.85
C ASN A 33 -18.23 -15.81 20.01
N LEU A 34 -18.20 -15.06 18.90
CA LEU A 34 -18.02 -13.62 18.93
C LEU A 34 -19.29 -12.95 19.47
N VAL A 35 -19.13 -12.21 20.56
CA VAL A 35 -20.18 -11.37 21.13
C VAL A 35 -19.86 -9.93 20.76
N ILE A 36 -20.73 -9.32 19.98
CA ILE A 36 -20.66 -7.91 19.61
C ILE A 36 -21.58 -7.11 20.52
N GLU A 37 -21.15 -5.90 20.88
CA GLU A 37 -21.94 -4.96 21.66
C GLU A 37 -22.34 -3.80 20.76
N GLU A 38 -23.64 -3.70 20.49
CA GLU A 38 -24.21 -2.67 19.63
C GLU A 38 -25.43 -2.08 20.33
N ASN A 39 -25.46 -0.76 20.51
CA ASN A 39 -26.51 -0.06 21.27
C ASN A 39 -26.71 -0.60 22.71
N ASN A 40 -25.62 -0.89 23.43
CA ASN A 40 -25.62 -1.50 24.77
C ASN A 40 -26.28 -2.90 24.84
N LEU A 41 -26.49 -3.54 23.70
CA LEU A 41 -26.99 -4.92 23.61
C LEU A 41 -25.86 -5.83 23.16
N LYS A 42 -25.56 -6.84 23.97
CA LYS A 42 -24.61 -7.90 23.65
C LYS A 42 -25.34 -8.99 22.89
N ARG A 43 -24.95 -9.23 21.64
CA ARG A 43 -25.49 -10.33 20.82
C ARG A 43 -24.37 -11.06 20.10
N LYS A 44 -24.65 -12.31 19.74
CA LYS A 44 -23.81 -13.04 18.79
C LYS A 44 -24.11 -12.58 17.37
N LEU A 45 -23.17 -12.84 16.46
CA LEU A 45 -23.45 -12.75 15.04
C LEU A 45 -24.53 -13.78 14.66
N THR A 46 -25.39 -13.41 13.72
CA THR A 46 -26.33 -14.37 13.12
C THR A 46 -25.60 -15.25 12.10
N ASN A 47 -26.17 -16.41 11.79
CA ASN A 47 -25.62 -17.28 10.74
C ASN A 47 -25.56 -16.56 9.40
N ASP A 48 -26.55 -15.71 9.10
CA ASP A 48 -26.57 -14.89 7.87
C ASP A 48 -25.41 -13.89 7.83
N GLU A 49 -25.07 -13.25 8.95
CA GLU A 49 -23.92 -12.32 9.04
C GLU A 49 -22.58 -13.08 8.89
N ILE A 50 -22.50 -14.31 9.39
CA ILE A 50 -21.33 -15.18 9.25
C ILE A 50 -21.21 -15.67 7.79
N ASP A 51 -22.30 -16.09 7.18
CA ASP A 51 -22.32 -16.56 5.79
C ASP A 51 -22.05 -15.42 4.81
N ASP A 52 -22.57 -14.21 5.05
CA ASP A 52 -22.26 -13.02 4.24
C ASP A 52 -20.78 -12.63 4.37
N PHE A 53 -20.18 -12.79 5.56
CA PHE A 53 -18.75 -12.63 5.77
C PHE A 53 -17.92 -13.64 4.95
N PHE A 54 -18.27 -14.93 4.97
CA PHE A 54 -17.57 -15.95 4.18
C PHE A 54 -17.78 -15.77 2.68
N LYS A 55 -18.99 -15.44 2.24
CA LYS A 55 -19.28 -15.11 0.84
C LYS A 55 -18.44 -13.93 0.35
N HIS A 56 -18.29 -12.90 1.18
CA HIS A 56 -17.42 -11.77 0.86
C HIS A 56 -15.95 -12.18 0.77
N LEU A 57 -15.47 -13.08 1.64
CA LEU A 57 -14.11 -13.62 1.56
C LEU A 57 -13.88 -14.43 0.29
N ASP A 58 -14.84 -15.29 -0.09
CA ASP A 58 -14.80 -16.08 -1.32
C ASP A 58 -14.85 -15.21 -2.57
N GLU A 59 -15.69 -14.17 -2.57
CA GLU A 59 -15.72 -13.17 -3.64
C GLU A 59 -14.38 -12.45 -3.77
N VAL A 60 -13.75 -12.03 -2.65
CA VAL A 60 -12.45 -11.36 -2.65
C VAL A 60 -11.32 -12.31 -3.12
N ALA A 61 -11.33 -13.56 -2.67
CA ALA A 61 -10.36 -14.57 -3.08
C ALA A 61 -10.53 -14.97 -4.55
N GLY A 62 -11.77 -15.16 -4.99
CA GLY A 62 -12.15 -15.42 -6.38
C GLY A 62 -11.77 -14.26 -7.30
N PHE A 63 -11.98 -13.02 -6.85
CA PHE A 63 -11.60 -11.81 -7.58
C PHE A 63 -10.08 -11.71 -7.73
N LYS A 64 -9.29 -12.05 -6.69
CA LYS A 64 -7.82 -12.11 -6.78
C LYS A 64 -7.33 -13.18 -7.77
N LYS A 65 -7.94 -14.36 -7.76
CA LYS A 65 -7.61 -15.44 -8.69
C LYS A 65 -7.92 -15.05 -10.14
N ALA A 66 -9.08 -14.42 -10.36
CA ALA A 66 -9.46 -13.88 -11.67
C ALA A 66 -8.51 -12.75 -12.11
N ILE A 67 -8.15 -11.79 -11.24
CA ILE A 67 -7.22 -10.71 -11.58
C ILE A 67 -5.85 -11.24 -12.01
N ASN A 68 -5.30 -12.23 -11.31
CA ASN A 68 -4.03 -12.86 -11.70
C ASN A 68 -4.09 -13.51 -13.09
N GLN A 69 -5.27 -13.98 -13.51
CA GLN A 69 -5.50 -14.59 -14.81
C GLN A 69 -5.75 -13.56 -15.93
N TYR A 70 -6.34 -12.39 -15.61
CA TYR A 70 -6.67 -11.32 -16.57
C TYR A 70 -5.64 -10.20 -16.66
N ARG A 71 -4.54 -10.26 -15.90
CA ARG A 71 -3.42 -9.33 -16.03
C ARG A 71 -2.79 -9.44 -17.42
N LYS A 72 -3.18 -8.52 -18.32
CA LYS A 72 -2.46 -8.25 -19.56
C LYS A 72 -1.16 -7.53 -19.19
N ILE A 73 -0.16 -8.30 -18.77
CA ILE A 73 1.22 -7.82 -18.58
C ILE A 73 1.66 -7.29 -19.95
N VAL A 74 1.81 -5.97 -20.08
CA VAL A 74 2.43 -5.39 -21.28
C VAL A 74 3.91 -5.73 -21.20
N TYR A 75 4.26 -6.82 -21.86
CA TYR A 75 5.57 -7.44 -21.81
C TYR A 75 6.60 -6.60 -22.56
N SER A 76 7.43 -5.85 -21.82
CA SER A 76 8.58 -5.09 -22.35
C SER A 76 9.88 -5.90 -22.36
N LYS A 77 9.84 -7.20 -22.04
CA LYS A 77 10.99 -8.11 -21.93
C LYS A 77 11.98 -7.84 -20.78
N GLY A 78 11.63 -7.08 -19.74
CA GLY A 78 12.55 -6.83 -18.61
C GLY A 78 12.05 -6.78 -17.16
N LEU A 79 12.97 -6.73 -16.19
CA LEU A 79 12.78 -6.33 -14.77
C LEU A 79 12.13 -4.93 -14.69
N ARG A 80 11.74 -4.48 -13.49
CA ARG A 80 11.38 -3.06 -13.27
C ARG A 80 12.44 -2.22 -13.97
N GLY A 81 12.05 -1.48 -15.00
CA GLY A 81 12.93 -0.54 -15.64
C GLY A 81 13.96 -0.98 -16.69
N GLU A 82 13.67 -1.94 -17.57
CA GLU A 82 14.64 -2.24 -18.65
C GLU A 82 14.48 -1.44 -19.95
N ALA A 83 13.28 -0.91 -20.23
CA ALA A 83 13.05 -0.09 -21.42
C ALA A 83 12.87 1.37 -21.03
N ASN A 84 13.48 2.27 -21.80
CA ASN A 84 13.23 3.70 -21.68
C ASN A 84 11.73 3.99 -21.80
N LEU A 85 11.26 4.98 -21.05
CA LEU A 85 9.88 5.39 -21.07
C LEU A 85 9.59 6.03 -22.43
N THR A 86 8.54 5.55 -23.10
CA THR A 86 8.05 6.19 -24.32
C THR A 86 7.56 7.61 -24.00
N LEU A 87 7.57 8.50 -24.99
CA LEU A 87 7.03 9.87 -24.83
C LEU A 87 5.60 9.84 -24.27
N LYS A 88 4.75 8.97 -24.81
CA LYS A 88 3.39 8.79 -24.32
C LYS A 88 3.33 8.40 -22.83
N GLN A 89 4.21 7.52 -22.36
CA GLN A 89 4.26 7.16 -20.94
C GLN A 89 4.72 8.34 -20.09
N LYS A 90 5.71 9.11 -20.55
CA LYS A 90 6.16 10.33 -19.85
C LYS A 90 5.03 11.34 -19.74
N ASP A 91 4.31 11.58 -20.84
CA ASP A 91 3.16 12.50 -20.88
C ASP A 91 2.04 12.03 -19.93
N GLU A 92 1.69 10.74 -19.97
CA GLU A 92 0.66 10.18 -19.07
C GLU A 92 1.04 10.27 -17.59
N ILE A 93 2.32 10.02 -17.27
CA ILE A 93 2.84 10.12 -15.90
C ILE A 93 2.87 11.59 -15.45
N LEU A 94 3.32 12.49 -16.31
CA LEU A 94 3.37 13.92 -16.04
C LEU A 94 1.97 14.50 -15.74
N GLU A 95 0.99 14.20 -16.59
CA GLU A 95 -0.40 14.64 -16.41
C GLU A 95 -1.02 14.06 -15.12
N TYR A 96 -0.67 12.83 -14.78
CA TYR A 96 -1.08 12.24 -13.51
C TYR A 96 -0.42 12.91 -12.30
N ALA A 97 0.90 13.16 -12.37
CA ALA A 97 1.65 13.82 -11.31
C ALA A 97 1.13 15.24 -11.02
N LYS A 98 0.77 16.01 -12.04
CA LYS A 98 0.17 17.36 -11.91
C LYS A 98 -1.07 17.38 -11.02
N LYS A 99 -1.83 16.28 -10.92
CA LYS A 99 -2.99 16.17 -10.01
C LYS A 99 -2.60 16.35 -8.54
N TYR A 100 -1.33 16.14 -8.19
CA TYR A 100 -0.79 16.34 -6.85
C TYR A 100 -0.25 17.75 -6.60
N ASN A 101 -0.47 18.70 -7.52
CA ASN A 101 0.03 20.07 -7.43
C ASN A 101 1.57 20.14 -7.30
N ILE A 102 2.29 19.23 -7.99
CA ILE A 102 3.72 19.35 -8.22
C ILE A 102 3.94 20.10 -9.54
N ASP A 103 4.90 21.02 -9.56
CA ASP A 103 5.28 21.77 -10.76
C ASP A 103 6.03 20.84 -11.73
N GLU A 104 5.80 20.99 -13.04
CA GLU A 104 6.46 20.18 -14.06
C GLU A 104 7.98 20.34 -14.03
N LYS A 105 8.48 21.54 -13.71
CA LYS A 105 9.93 21.79 -13.59
C LYS A 105 10.61 20.98 -12.48
N ASN A 106 9.81 20.44 -11.56
CA ASN A 106 10.25 19.64 -10.43
C ASN A 106 10.20 18.13 -10.72
N ILE A 107 9.77 17.73 -11.91
CA ILE A 107 9.67 16.34 -12.33
C ILE A 107 10.81 16.06 -13.32
N ASP A 108 11.64 15.08 -13.00
CA ASP A 108 12.82 14.75 -13.81
C ASP A 108 12.76 13.28 -14.27
N PHE A 109 12.71 13.06 -15.57
CA PHE A 109 12.76 11.73 -16.17
C PHE A 109 14.23 11.34 -16.40
N LYS A 110 14.68 10.26 -15.73
CA LYS A 110 16.06 9.75 -15.78
C LYS A 110 16.19 8.39 -16.46
N ASP A 111 15.25 8.06 -17.33
CA ASP A 111 15.24 6.81 -18.07
C ASP A 111 16.43 6.68 -19.03
N GLY A 112 17.20 5.60 -18.87
CA GLY A 112 18.27 5.20 -19.79
C GLY A 112 19.70 5.53 -19.34
N ILE A 113 19.90 6.39 -18.33
CA ILE A 113 21.21 6.66 -17.72
C ILE A 113 20.99 7.11 -16.27
N SER A 114 20.85 6.19 -15.31
CA SER A 114 21.11 6.48 -13.89
C SER A 114 21.04 5.22 -13.02
N ASP A 115 21.73 5.31 -11.89
CA ASP A 115 21.58 4.52 -10.67
C ASP A 115 20.46 5.06 -9.74
N HIS A 116 19.62 5.97 -10.23
CA HIS A 116 18.55 6.59 -9.46
C HIS A 116 17.23 5.83 -9.62
N GLU A 117 16.61 5.48 -8.50
CA GLU A 117 15.26 4.90 -8.48
C GLU A 117 14.19 5.99 -8.63
N THR A 118 12.98 5.60 -9.03
CA THR A 118 11.82 6.50 -8.95
C THR A 118 11.61 6.88 -7.49
N GLY A 119 11.59 8.16 -7.19
CA GLY A 119 11.65 8.62 -5.80
C GLY A 119 11.32 10.09 -5.63
N TYR A 120 10.70 10.39 -4.49
CA TYR A 120 10.49 11.76 -4.03
C TYR A 120 11.61 12.24 -3.09
N SER A 121 11.97 13.52 -3.20
CA SER A 121 12.83 14.19 -2.22
C SER A 121 12.38 15.62 -1.95
N LEU A 122 12.45 16.03 -0.68
CA LEU A 122 12.30 17.42 -0.23
C LEU A 122 13.57 17.83 0.50
N MET A 123 14.54 18.39 -0.22
CA MET A 123 15.83 18.80 0.37
C MET A 123 16.09 20.28 0.11
N PHE A 124 16.39 21.05 1.16
CA PHE A 124 16.61 22.51 1.07
C PHE A 124 15.46 23.27 0.38
N GLY A 125 14.21 22.81 0.58
CA GLY A 125 13.02 23.39 -0.06
C GLY A 125 12.85 23.01 -1.54
N LEU A 126 13.72 22.16 -2.09
CA LEU A 126 13.58 21.60 -3.43
C LEU A 126 12.64 20.40 -3.37
N ASP A 127 11.41 20.61 -3.81
CA ASP A 127 10.35 19.62 -3.95
C ASP A 127 10.53 18.86 -5.27
N ARG A 128 11.22 17.73 -5.30
CA ARG A 128 11.63 17.04 -6.55
C ARG A 128 11.08 15.62 -6.63
N LEU A 129 10.55 15.26 -7.80
CA LEU A 129 10.20 13.90 -8.18
C LEU A 129 11.15 13.43 -9.28
N VAL A 130 11.90 12.36 -9.01
CA VAL A 130 12.68 11.64 -10.02
C VAL A 130 11.85 10.44 -10.50
N ILE A 131 11.76 10.26 -11.81
CA ILE A 131 11.06 9.14 -12.43
C ILE A 131 12.05 8.39 -13.29
N ASN A 132 12.28 7.13 -12.96
CA ASN A 132 13.05 6.22 -13.78
C ASN A 132 12.14 5.08 -14.28
N THR A 133 12.72 4.19 -15.08
CA THR A 133 12.03 3.10 -15.76
C THR A 133 11.42 2.09 -14.76
N ASP A 134 11.95 2.05 -13.53
CA ASP A 134 11.43 1.26 -12.40
C ASP A 134 10.05 1.71 -11.92
N VAL A 135 9.52 2.86 -12.38
CA VAL A 135 8.11 3.23 -12.16
C VAL A 135 7.13 2.22 -12.76
N MET A 136 7.55 1.48 -13.80
CA MET A 136 6.72 0.50 -14.48
C MET A 136 6.70 -0.85 -13.76
N PRO A 137 5.60 -1.61 -13.77
CA PRO A 137 5.56 -2.95 -13.18
C PRO A 137 6.63 -3.88 -13.79
N GLY A 138 7.23 -4.72 -12.96
CA GLY A 138 8.31 -5.64 -13.30
C GLY A 138 7.91 -7.12 -13.29
N LYS A 139 8.89 -7.99 -13.54
CA LYS A 139 8.72 -9.46 -13.66
C LYS A 139 8.70 -10.24 -12.33
N PHE A 140 9.05 -9.61 -11.22
CA PHE A 140 9.19 -10.31 -9.96
C PHE A 140 7.82 -10.65 -9.34
N ASN A 141 7.81 -11.57 -8.38
CA ASN A 141 6.61 -11.94 -7.63
C ASN A 141 6.45 -11.11 -6.34
N THR A 142 7.15 -9.98 -6.20
CA THR A 142 7.03 -9.07 -5.05
C THR A 142 5.87 -8.10 -5.26
N ALA A 143 5.23 -7.65 -4.18
CA ALA A 143 4.18 -6.64 -4.26
C ALA A 143 4.66 -5.34 -4.91
N ASN A 144 5.87 -4.90 -4.58
CA ASN A 144 6.49 -3.73 -5.19
C ASN A 144 6.56 -3.83 -6.74
N SER A 145 6.94 -4.99 -7.24
CA SER A 145 7.05 -5.23 -8.69
C SER A 145 5.69 -5.29 -9.41
N ARG A 146 4.59 -5.52 -8.68
CA ARG A 146 3.23 -5.51 -9.24
C ARG A 146 2.61 -4.12 -9.33
N LEU A 147 3.18 -3.13 -8.64
CA LEU A 147 2.66 -1.77 -8.66
C LEU A 147 2.60 -1.25 -10.10
N SER A 148 1.44 -0.74 -10.49
CA SER A 148 1.33 0.04 -11.71
C SER A 148 2.13 1.33 -11.57
N TRP A 149 2.43 1.99 -12.69
CA TRP A 149 3.09 3.28 -12.64
C TRP A 149 2.26 4.34 -11.90
N ARG A 150 0.93 4.24 -11.92
CA ARG A 150 0.06 5.15 -11.15
C ARG A 150 0.22 4.93 -9.66
N ALA A 151 0.28 3.66 -9.25
CA ALA A 151 0.49 3.29 -7.86
C ALA A 151 1.89 3.70 -7.37
N ALA A 152 2.93 3.51 -8.18
CA ALA A 152 4.28 3.98 -7.88
C ALA A 152 4.34 5.50 -7.73
N ILE A 153 3.77 6.26 -8.66
CA ILE A 153 3.73 7.74 -8.55
C ILE A 153 2.88 8.20 -7.36
N ALA A 154 1.80 7.49 -7.03
CA ALA A 154 1.01 7.78 -5.83
C ALA A 154 1.81 7.49 -4.53
N HIS A 155 2.63 6.44 -4.50
CA HIS A 155 3.56 6.18 -3.39
C HIS A 155 4.47 7.38 -3.16
N GLU A 156 5.10 7.90 -4.21
CA GLU A 156 5.97 9.06 -4.09
C GLU A 156 5.23 10.34 -3.69
N LEU A 157 4.12 10.64 -4.37
CA LEU A 157 3.45 11.94 -4.22
C LEU A 157 2.43 11.99 -3.07
N GLU A 158 1.53 11.01 -2.98
CA GLU A 158 0.60 10.91 -1.85
C GLU A 158 1.34 10.42 -0.59
N GLY A 159 2.20 9.42 -0.78
CA GLY A 159 2.86 8.72 0.31
C GLY A 159 3.98 9.51 0.95
N HIS A 160 4.85 10.19 0.19
CA HIS A 160 5.96 10.96 0.75
C HIS A 160 5.78 12.47 0.63
N ARG A 161 5.51 12.99 -0.57
CA ARG A 161 5.47 14.44 -0.80
C ARG A 161 4.40 15.15 0.03
N LEU A 162 3.15 14.71 -0.07
CA LEU A 162 2.07 15.34 0.70
C LEU A 162 2.28 15.16 2.20
N ALA A 163 2.88 14.05 2.64
CA ALA A 163 3.25 13.88 4.04
C ALA A 163 4.30 14.91 4.47
N ALA A 164 5.37 15.10 3.69
CA ALA A 164 6.42 16.07 3.97
C ALA A 164 5.88 17.51 4.01
N LEU A 165 5.08 17.90 3.01
CA LEU A 165 4.46 19.23 2.96
C LEU A 165 3.52 19.52 4.12
N ASN A 166 2.95 18.48 4.74
CA ASN A 166 2.04 18.61 5.88
C ASN A 166 2.70 18.29 7.23
N ASN A 167 4.02 18.11 7.29
CA ASN A 167 4.75 17.68 8.50
C ASN A 167 4.21 16.38 9.12
N LYS A 168 3.83 15.42 8.25
CA LYS A 168 3.27 14.11 8.60
C LYS A 168 4.20 12.95 8.23
N THR A 169 5.41 13.22 7.75
CA THR A 169 6.46 12.20 7.55
C THR A 169 6.77 11.53 8.89
N PHE A 170 6.90 10.21 8.90
CA PHE A 170 7.28 9.49 10.09
C PHE A 170 8.75 9.74 10.42
N PHE A 171 9.02 10.16 11.64
CA PHE A 171 10.37 10.22 12.19
C PHE A 171 10.33 10.05 13.70
N ASP A 172 11.20 9.18 14.21
CA ASP A 172 11.45 8.99 15.65
C ASP A 172 12.96 9.03 15.91
N SER A 173 13.37 9.99 16.73
CA SER A 173 14.79 10.23 17.06
C SER A 173 15.44 9.08 17.84
N ASN A 174 14.65 8.15 18.39
CA ASN A 174 15.16 6.99 19.11
C ASN A 174 15.36 5.76 18.20
N LEU A 175 15.02 5.87 16.92
CA LEU A 175 15.19 4.80 15.94
C LEU A 175 16.43 5.05 15.07
N SER A 176 17.02 3.96 14.59
CA SER A 176 18.05 4.04 13.56
C SER A 176 17.49 4.61 12.24
N GLY A 177 18.38 5.05 11.34
CA GLY A 177 17.97 5.47 10.00
C GLY A 177 17.23 4.38 9.23
N SER A 178 17.69 3.12 9.30
CA SER A 178 17.03 1.99 8.64
C SER A 178 15.65 1.69 9.20
N GLN A 179 15.46 1.84 10.52
CA GLN A 179 14.16 1.68 11.19
C GLN A 179 13.19 2.79 10.79
N ASN A 180 13.64 4.05 10.78
CA ASN A 180 12.83 5.17 10.29
C ASN A 180 12.42 4.97 8.83
N ASN A 181 13.37 4.61 7.96
CA ASN A 181 13.12 4.40 6.54
C ASN A 181 12.10 3.28 6.30
N LEU A 182 12.24 2.11 6.96
CA LEU A 182 11.29 1.01 6.82
C LEU A 182 9.86 1.45 7.19
N LEU A 183 9.70 2.15 8.31
CA LEU A 183 8.39 2.59 8.80
C LEU A 183 7.79 3.69 7.92
N GLU A 184 8.59 4.61 7.41
CA GLU A 184 8.15 5.66 6.49
C GLU A 184 7.75 5.08 5.12
N GLU A 185 8.51 4.14 4.56
CA GLU A 185 8.14 3.42 3.32
C GLU A 185 6.81 2.68 3.47
N MET A 186 6.63 1.96 4.58
CA MET A 186 5.36 1.30 4.89
C MET A 186 4.21 2.32 4.99
N GLN A 187 4.46 3.45 5.65
CA GLN A 187 3.47 4.51 5.82
C GLN A 187 3.10 5.16 4.48
N ALA A 188 4.07 5.35 3.59
CA ALA A 188 3.87 5.91 2.26
C ALA A 188 2.98 5.02 1.39
N SER A 189 3.24 3.70 1.32
CA SER A 189 2.38 2.78 0.56
C SER A 189 0.95 2.76 1.11
N ILE A 190 0.78 2.81 2.45
CA ILE A 190 -0.56 2.84 3.05
C ILE A 190 -1.28 4.16 2.78
N ARG A 191 -0.60 5.31 2.91
CA ARG A 191 -1.16 6.63 2.55
C ARG A 191 -1.61 6.65 1.10
N ALA A 192 -0.75 6.21 0.19
CA ALA A 192 -1.08 6.11 -1.23
C ALA A 192 -2.26 5.17 -1.50
N SER A 193 -2.33 4.02 -0.82
CA SER A 193 -3.47 3.10 -0.95
C SER A 193 -4.80 3.73 -0.54
N LYS A 194 -4.79 4.56 0.51
CA LYS A 194 -6.01 5.21 1.03
C LYS A 194 -6.40 6.45 0.23
N HIS A 195 -5.43 7.30 -0.08
CA HIS A 195 -5.69 8.66 -0.55
C HIS A 195 -5.24 8.92 -1.99
N GLY A 196 -4.53 7.98 -2.62
CA GLY A 196 -4.05 8.11 -3.99
C GLY A 196 -5.18 8.43 -4.98
N LYS A 197 -4.90 9.37 -5.88
CA LYS A 197 -5.87 9.91 -6.83
C LYS A 197 -6.06 8.91 -7.98
N ASP A 198 -7.30 8.70 -8.41
CA ASP A 198 -7.64 7.84 -9.56
C ASP A 198 -7.08 6.41 -9.52
N LEU A 199 -6.70 5.91 -8.33
CA LEU A 199 -6.26 4.54 -8.14
C LEU A 199 -7.45 3.58 -8.11
N ASN A 200 -7.38 2.54 -8.92
CA ASN A 200 -8.39 1.48 -8.90
C ASN A 200 -8.20 0.55 -7.69
N LYS A 201 -9.14 -0.38 -7.48
CA LYS A 201 -9.10 -1.30 -6.33
C LYS A 201 -7.85 -2.18 -6.30
N VAL A 202 -7.30 -2.54 -7.47
CA VAL A 202 -6.09 -3.38 -7.60
C VAL A 202 -4.86 -2.58 -7.19
N ASP A 203 -4.70 -1.35 -7.68
CA ASP A 203 -3.58 -0.47 -7.29
C ASP A 203 -3.53 -0.26 -5.77
N ARG A 204 -4.69 0.03 -5.17
CA ARG A 204 -4.81 0.20 -3.72
C ARG A 204 -4.44 -1.07 -2.96
N LEU A 205 -4.80 -2.23 -3.50
CA LEU A 205 -4.46 -3.52 -2.93
C LEU A 205 -2.98 -3.84 -3.03
N ASP A 206 -2.38 -3.64 -4.20
CA ASP A 206 -0.96 -3.89 -4.40
C ASP A 206 -0.11 -2.95 -3.51
N LEU A 207 -0.55 -1.70 -3.26
CA LEU A 207 0.09 -0.79 -2.29
C LEU A 207 0.00 -1.27 -0.82
N LEU A 208 -1.12 -1.85 -0.39
CA LEU A 208 -1.21 -2.46 0.94
C LEU A 208 -0.36 -3.73 1.04
N ASP A 209 -0.34 -4.52 -0.03
CA ASP A 209 0.47 -5.72 -0.10
C ASP A 209 1.96 -5.36 -0.06
N ASP A 210 2.37 -4.24 -0.67
CA ASP A 210 3.73 -3.67 -0.62
C ASP A 210 4.14 -3.32 0.81
N ALA A 211 3.31 -2.56 1.54
CA ALA A 211 3.56 -2.26 2.95
C ALA A 211 3.73 -3.53 3.80
N LEU A 212 2.82 -4.50 3.64
CA LEU A 212 2.87 -5.74 4.42
C LEU A 212 4.04 -6.64 4.01
N GLU A 213 4.44 -6.64 2.74
CA GLU A 213 5.62 -7.39 2.29
C GLU A 213 6.91 -6.77 2.84
N ARG A 214 7.06 -5.44 2.82
CA ARG A 214 8.18 -4.75 3.47
C ARG A 214 8.28 -5.09 4.95
N PHE A 215 7.16 -5.05 5.67
CA PHE A 215 7.11 -5.46 7.08
C PHE A 215 7.56 -6.92 7.28
N LYS A 216 7.03 -7.86 6.50
CA LYS A 216 7.37 -9.29 6.65
C LYS A 216 8.83 -9.58 6.29
N SER A 217 9.33 -8.98 5.21
CA SER A 217 10.67 -9.23 4.67
C SER A 217 11.78 -8.53 5.46
N HIS A 218 11.46 -7.47 6.21
CA HIS A 218 12.44 -6.64 6.92
C HIS A 218 12.11 -6.43 8.40
N LYS A 219 11.30 -7.31 9.01
CA LYS A 219 10.92 -7.22 10.42
C LYS A 219 12.13 -7.20 11.36
N ASP A 220 13.20 -7.88 10.97
CA ASP A 220 14.47 -7.96 11.70
C ASP A 220 15.15 -6.59 11.90
N ILE A 221 14.92 -5.61 11.00
CA ILE A 221 15.39 -4.23 11.15
C ILE A 221 14.83 -3.58 12.44
N LEU A 222 13.64 -3.99 12.89
CA LEU A 222 12.98 -3.44 14.07
C LEU A 222 13.50 -4.00 15.40
N LYS A 223 14.44 -4.96 15.39
CA LYS A 223 15.03 -5.51 16.62
C LYS A 223 15.68 -4.42 17.47
N GLY A 224 15.48 -4.49 18.78
CA GLY A 224 15.97 -3.49 19.74
C GLY A 224 15.20 -2.17 19.73
N SER A 225 14.19 -2.01 18.87
CA SER A 225 13.29 -0.86 18.89
C SER A 225 12.04 -1.15 19.72
N LYS A 226 11.30 -0.09 20.07
CA LYS A 226 9.98 -0.21 20.70
C LYS A 226 8.92 -0.93 19.83
N TYR A 227 9.21 -1.15 18.54
CA TYR A 227 8.31 -1.82 17.59
C TYR A 227 8.65 -3.30 17.36
N GLU A 228 9.72 -3.83 17.97
CA GLU A 228 10.21 -5.21 17.74
C GLU A 228 9.09 -6.27 17.85
N ASN A 229 8.25 -6.13 18.86
CA ASN A 229 7.20 -7.09 19.18
C ASN A 229 5.84 -6.75 18.56
N TYR A 230 5.74 -5.67 17.78
CA TYR A 230 4.47 -5.28 17.20
C TYR A 230 4.19 -6.08 15.92
N ASN A 231 2.91 -6.41 15.73
CA ASN A 231 2.42 -6.92 14.45
C ASN A 231 2.13 -5.76 13.49
N PHE A 232 1.81 -6.10 12.25
CA PHE A 232 1.56 -5.11 11.21
C PHE A 232 0.42 -4.16 11.61
N GLU A 233 -0.68 -4.70 12.11
CA GLU A 233 -1.86 -3.93 12.51
C GLU A 233 -1.52 -2.92 13.61
N GLN A 234 -0.79 -3.33 14.64
CA GLN A 234 -0.33 -2.47 15.74
C GLN A 234 0.57 -1.34 15.24
N ILE A 235 1.53 -1.64 14.35
CA ILE A 235 2.38 -0.62 13.74
C ILE A 235 1.50 0.37 12.94
N THR A 236 0.60 -0.12 12.08
CA THR A 236 -0.23 0.77 11.27
C THR A 236 -1.16 1.68 12.07
N GLN A 237 -1.60 1.26 13.27
CA GLN A 237 -2.40 2.10 14.15
C GLN A 237 -1.60 3.25 14.80
N LEU A 238 -0.30 3.04 14.99
CA LEU A 238 0.61 4.02 15.60
C LEU A 238 1.23 4.97 14.58
N LEU A 239 1.32 4.51 13.33
CA LEU A 239 1.69 5.33 12.19
C LEU A 239 0.61 6.38 11.92
N TRP A 240 1.02 7.58 11.50
CA TRP A 240 0.16 8.77 11.34
C TRP A 240 -0.68 8.69 10.06
N ILE A 241 -1.48 7.64 9.93
CA ILE A 241 -2.22 7.30 8.71
C ILE A 241 -3.56 8.07 8.64
N THR A 242 -3.98 8.76 9.71
CA THR A 242 -5.39 9.20 9.86
C THR A 242 -5.63 10.67 10.22
N LYS A 243 -4.61 11.47 10.56
CA LYS A 243 -4.86 12.89 10.82
C LYS A 243 -4.88 13.63 9.49
N ASN A 244 -6.06 13.89 8.93
CA ASN A 244 -6.26 14.98 7.99
C ASN A 244 -6.28 16.29 8.77
#